data_AF-A0A948HQ19-F1
#
_entry.id   AF-A0A948HQ19-F1
#
_cell.length_a   1.000
_cell.length_b   1.000
_cell.length_c   1.000
_cell.angle_alpha   90.00
_cell.angle_beta   90.00
_cell.angle_gamma   90.00
#
_symmetry.space_group_name_H-M   'P 1'
#
loop_
_entity.id
_entity.type
_entity.pdbx_description
1 polymer ?
#
loop_
_entity_poly.entity_id
_entity_poly.type
_entity_poly.pdbx_seq_one_letter_code
_entity_poly.pdbx_strand_id
1 'polypeptide(L)' 'MPLPAPRPAALFVTGTDTGIGKTFSSCVLLHALRRHGGTAVGMKPVASGCERTPE' A
#
# COMPACT_ATOMS: atom_id res chain seq x y z
N MET A 1 18.64 -10.45 26.06
CA MET A 1 18.19 -9.44 25.08
C MET A 1 17.20 -10.12 24.15
N PRO A 2 15.93 -9.68 24.04
CA PRO A 2 15.00 -10.29 23.10
C PRO A 2 15.41 -9.96 21.67
N LEU A 3 15.22 -10.91 20.75
CA LEU A 3 15.38 -10.66 19.32
C LEU A 3 14.29 -9.67 18.87
N PRO A 4 14.59 -8.77 17.91
CA PRO A 4 13.61 -7.84 17.38
C PRO A 4 12.43 -8.61 16.77
N ALA A 5 11.21 -8.13 17.02
CA ALA A 5 10.01 -8.72 16.43
C ALA A 5 10.11 -8.72 14.89
N PRO A 6 9.53 -9.73 14.21
CA PRO A 6 9.54 -9.77 12.75
C PRO A 6 8.88 -8.51 12.19
N ARG A 7 9.53 -7.88 11.21
CA ARG A 7 8.92 -6.74 10.50
C ARG A 7 7.74 -7.23 9.66
N PRO A 8 6.61 -6.51 9.66
CA PRO A 8 5.49 -6.87 8.80
C PRO A 8 5.92 -6.88 7.33
N ALA A 9 5.39 -7.83 6.57
CA ALA A 9 5.63 -7.91 5.13
C ALA A 9 5.08 -6.65 4.43
N ALA A 10 5.85 -6.10 3.48
CA ALA A 10 5.48 -4.92 2.71
C ALA A 10 5.69 -5.18 1.22
N LEU A 11 4.77 -4.68 0.39
CA LEU A 11 4.80 -4.78 -1.07
C LEU A 11 4.70 -3.37 -1.67
N PHE A 12 5.58 -3.06 -2.62
CA PHE A 12 5.57 -1.78 -3.33
C PHE A 12 5.18 -2.00 -4.79
N VAL A 13 4.03 -1.45 -5.19
CA VAL A 13 3.52 -1.55 -6.56
C VAL A 13 3.98 -0.34 -7.35
N THR A 14 4.92 -0.55 -8.28
CA THR A 14 5.43 0.47 -9.21
C THR A 14 4.85 0.28 -10.61
N GLY A 15 5.19 1.17 -11.54
CA GLY A 15 4.85 1.00 -12.96
C GLY A 15 5.43 2.10 -13.83
N THR A 16 5.53 1.82 -15.12
CA THR A 16 6.30 2.62 -16.10
C THR A 16 5.64 3.93 -16.47
N ASP A 17 4.32 4.02 -16.39
CA ASP A 17 3.55 5.18 -16.82
C ASP A 17 2.39 5.47 -15.85
N THR A 18 1.75 6.62 -15.99
CA THR A 18 0.53 7.04 -15.31
C THR A 18 -0.69 6.37 -15.95
N GLY A 19 -1.76 6.16 -15.18
CA GLY A 19 -3.01 5.60 -15.72
C GLY A 19 -3.00 4.10 -16.02
N ILE A 20 -1.86 3.41 -15.99
CA ILE A 20 -1.75 1.97 -16.32
C ILE A 20 -2.42 0.99 -15.34
N GLY A 21 -3.21 1.48 -14.38
CA GLY A 21 -3.95 0.63 -13.44
C GLY A 21 -3.23 0.26 -12.13
N LYS A 22 -2.12 0.91 -11.77
CA LYS A 22 -1.40 0.63 -10.49
C LYS A 22 -2.31 0.65 -9.26
N THR A 23 -3.19 1.65 -9.14
CA THR A 23 -4.15 1.74 -8.03
C THR A 23 -5.10 0.56 -8.00
N PHE A 24 -5.63 0.16 -9.16
CA PHE A 24 -6.51 -0.99 -9.26
C PHE A 24 -5.80 -2.28 -8.83
N SER A 25 -4.60 -2.52 -9.36
CA SER A 25 -3.79 -3.69 -8.99
C SER A 25 -3.48 -3.74 -7.50
N SER A 26 -3.11 -2.60 -6.88
CA SER A 26 -2.90 -2.51 -5.43
C SER A 26 -4.17 -2.85 -4.63
N CYS A 27 -5.34 -2.37 -5.04
CA CYS A 27 -6.60 -2.70 -4.37
C CYS A 27 -6.92 -4.19 -4.48
N VAL A 28 -6.76 -4.80 -5.67
CA VAL A 28 -6.98 -6.25 -5.87
C VAL A 28 -6.07 -7.07 -4.95
N LEU A 29 -4.78 -6.71 -4.87
CA LEU A 29 -3.82 -7.37 -3.98
C LEU A 29 -4.24 -7.26 -2.50
N LEU A 30 -4.67 -6.09 -2.05
CA LEU A 30 -5.17 -5.90 -0.69
C LEU A 30 -6.40 -6.77 -0.40
N HIS A 31 -7.35 -6.82 -1.34
CA HIS A 31 -8.52 -7.68 -1.20
C HIS A 31 -8.16 -9.17 -1.17
N ALA A 32 -7.24 -9.61 -2.02
CA ALA A 32 -6.76 -10.99 -2.03
C ALA A 32 -6.08 -11.36 -0.70
N LEU A 33 -5.14 -10.55 -0.22
CA LEU A 33 -4.44 -10.78 1.04
C LEU A 33 -5.41 -10.87 2.23
N ARG A 34 -6.41 -9.98 2.28
CA ARG A 34 -7.45 -10.00 3.31
C ARG A 34 -8.35 -11.23 3.21
N ARG A 35 -8.69 -11.68 1.99
CA ARG A 35 -9.47 -12.91 1.77
C ARG A 35 -8.72 -14.17 2.23
N HIS A 36 -7.39 -14.15 2.22
CA HIS A 36 -6.55 -15.23 2.75
C HIS A 36 -6.27 -15.11 4.26
N GLY A 37 -7.03 -14.29 5.00
CA GLY A 37 -6.91 -14.16 6.45
C GLY A 37 -5.80 -13.21 6.93
N GLY A 38 -5.12 -12.52 6.00
CA GLY A 38 -4.09 -11.54 6.35
C GLY A 38 -4.65 -10.17 6.71
N THR A 39 -3.99 -9.46 7.63
CA THR A 39 -4.22 -8.02 7.83
C THR A 39 -3.36 -7.24 6.85
N ALA A 40 -3.99 -6.51 5.93
CA ALA A 40 -3.30 -5.69 4.94
C ALA A 40 -3.89 -4.30 4.86
N VAL A 41 -3.06 -3.29 4.63
CA VAL A 41 -3.46 -1.88 4.46
C VAL A 41 -2.79 -1.30 3.21
N GLY A 42 -3.50 -0.42 2.52
CA GLY A 42 -2.95 0.33 1.39
C GLY A 42 -2.32 1.64 1.86
N MET A 43 -1.17 1.98 1.31
CA MET A 43 -0.51 3.28 1.52
C MET A 43 -0.23 3.90 0.16
N LYS A 44 -0.65 5.16 -0.03
CA LYS A 44 -0.24 5.98 -1.17
C LYS A 44 0.88 6.91 -0.68
N PRO A 45 2.14 6.67 -1.06
CA PRO A 45 3.28 7.42 -0.51
C PRO A 45 3.22 8.91 -0.86
N VAL A 46 2.69 9.24 -2.04
CA VAL A 46 2.47 10.62 -2.48
C VAL A 46 1.07 10.72 -3.07
N ALA A 47 0.22 11.52 -2.45
CA ALA A 47 -1.11 11.81 -2.95
C ALA A 47 -1.08 13.09 -3.82
N SER A 48 -1.71 13.00 -4.99
CA SER A 48 -1.98 14.12 -5.90
C SER A 48 -3.39 14.67 -5.63
N GLY A 49 -3.61 15.96 -5.87
CA GLY A 49 -4.93 16.59 -5.69
C GLY A 49 -5.28 16.89 -4.22
N CYS A 50 -4.27 16.98 -3.36
CA CYS A 50 -4.43 17.40 -1.97
C CYS A 50 -4.47 18.93 -1.88
N GLU A 51 -5.25 19.46 -0.96
CA GLU A 51 -5.15 20.86 -0.57
C GLU A 51 -4.18 21.03 0.59
N ARG A 52 -3.50 22.18 0.64
CA ARG A 52 -2.73 22.58 1.83
C ARG A 52 -3.70 23.03 2.90
N THR A 53 -3.72 22.35 4.04
CA THR A 53 -4.39 22.83 5.24
C THR A 53 -3.44 23.70 6.07
N PRO A 54 -3.93 24.68 6.85
CA PRO A 54 -3.15 25.30 7.91
C PRO A 54 -2.61 24.22 8.88
N GLU A 55 -1.44 24.48 9.45
CA GLU A 55 -0.78 23.59 10.41
C GLU A 55 -1.49 23.57 11.77
#